data_AF-A0A354M0R3-F1
#
_entry.id   AF-A0A354M0R3-F1
#
_cell.length_a   1.000
_cell.length_b   1.000
_cell.length_c   1.000
_cell.angle_alpha   90.00
_cell.angle_beta   90.00
_cell.angle_gamma   90.00
#
_symmetry.space_group_name_H-M   'P 1'
#
loop_
_entity.id
_entity.type
_entity.pdbx_description
1 polymer ?
#
loop_
_entity_poly.entity_id
_entity_poly.type
_entity_poly.pdbx_seq_one_letter_code
_entity_poly.pdbx_strand_id
1 'polypeptide(L)' 'IFIMIADAQALTDNAENPEKVRQNIIEVALDYLACGIDPTKSTIFIQSQIPELCELAFYYMNLVTVSRLQR' A
#
# COMPACT_ATOMS: atom_id res chain seq x y z
N ILE A 1 -12.05 4.88 -9.85
CA ILE A 1 -10.73 4.17 -9.88
C ILE A 1 -10.20 4.16 -8.46
N PHE A 2 -9.65 3.04 -7.97
CA PHE A 2 -9.03 2.96 -6.65
C PHE A 2 -7.52 2.86 -6.82
N ILE A 3 -6.79 3.73 -6.15
CA ILE A 3 -5.33 3.81 -6.22
C ILE A 3 -4.81 3.66 -4.80
N MET A 4 -4.24 2.50 -4.52
CA MET A 4 -3.64 2.20 -3.23
C MET A 4 -2.15 2.52 -3.28
N ILE A 5 -1.68 3.36 -2.37
CA ILE A 5 -0.26 3.58 -2.14
C ILE A 5 0.20 2.56 -1.09
N ALA A 6 0.96 1.55 -1.53
CA ALA A 6 1.39 0.41 -0.73
C ALA A 6 2.63 0.76 0.11
N ASP A 7 2.43 1.48 1.21
CA ASP A 7 3.53 1.91 2.09
C ASP A 7 4.03 0.80 3.02
N ALA A 8 3.13 -0.05 3.53
CA ALA A 8 3.49 -1.17 4.39
C ALA A 8 4.39 -2.19 3.67
N GLN A 9 4.14 -2.42 2.38
CA GLN A 9 4.96 -3.29 1.54
C GLN A 9 6.31 -2.64 1.17
N ALA A 10 6.31 -1.32 0.93
CA ALA A 10 7.56 -0.58 0.78
C ALA A 10 8.40 -0.57 2.07
N LEU A 11 7.75 -0.61 3.24
CA LEU A 11 8.41 -0.72 4.54
C LEU A 11 9.04 -2.10 4.76
N THR A 12 8.45 -3.18 4.25
CA THR A 12 9.06 -4.51 4.33
C THR A 12 10.33 -4.62 3.47
N ASP A 13 10.38 -3.94 2.32
CA ASP A 13 11.57 -3.93 1.46
C ASP A 13 12.63 -2.91 1.93
N ASN A 14 12.22 -1.80 2.54
CA ASN A 14 13.11 -0.72 3.02
C ASN A 14 13.05 -0.52 4.53
N ALA A 15 13.02 -1.60 5.30
CA ALA A 15 12.85 -1.57 6.76
C ALA A 15 13.92 -0.74 7.48
N GLU A 16 15.11 -0.58 6.89
CA GLU A 16 16.21 0.21 7.46
C GLU A 16 15.99 1.73 7.40
N ASN A 17 15.08 2.24 6.54
CA ASN A 17 14.94 3.68 6.34
C ASN A 17 13.47 4.15 6.19
N PRO A 18 12.67 4.06 7.27
CA PRO A 18 11.24 4.34 7.25
C PRO A 18 10.87 5.78 6.87
N GLU A 19 11.72 6.77 7.19
CA GLU A 19 11.47 8.16 6.78
C GLU A 19 11.52 8.35 5.26
N LYS A 20 12.39 7.60 4.56
CA LYS A 20 12.47 7.63 3.10
C LYS A 20 11.19 7.08 2.47
N VAL A 21 10.65 5.99 3.03
CA VAL A 21 9.37 5.43 2.59
C VAL A 21 8.25 6.46 2.75
N ARG A 22 8.22 7.18 3.88
CA ARG A 22 7.21 8.21 4.13
C ARG A 22 7.27 9.38 3.15
N GLN A 23 8.48 9.81 2.76
CA GLN A 23 8.66 10.84 1.74
C GLN A 23 8.22 10.35 0.35
N ASN A 24 8.58 9.12 -0.02
CA ASN A 24 8.21 8.53 -1.31
C ASN A 24 6.68 8.41 -1.49
N ILE A 25 5.91 8.18 -0.42
CA ILE A 25 4.43 8.16 -0.49
C ILE A 25 3.89 9.49 -1.03
N ILE A 26 4.44 10.61 -0.55
CA ILE A 26 4.00 11.95 -0.94
C ILE A 26 4.42 12.23 -2.39
N GLU A 27 5.62 11.85 -2.78
CA GLU A 27 6.11 11.98 -4.17
C GLU A 27 5.24 11.19 -5.14
N VAL A 28 4.93 9.93 -4.83
CA VAL A 28 4.07 9.08 -5.67
C VAL A 28 2.66 9.64 -5.77
N ALA A 29 2.10 10.16 -4.67
CA ALA A 29 0.80 10.83 -4.70
C ALA A 29 0.82 12.09 -5.60
N LEU A 30 1.89 12.88 -5.52
CA LEU A 30 2.09 14.06 -6.37
C LEU A 30 2.24 13.68 -7.85
N ASP A 31 2.98 12.62 -8.16
CA ASP A 31 3.13 12.11 -9.54
C ASP A 31 1.78 11.66 -10.10
N TYR A 32 0.96 10.99 -9.31
CA TYR A 32 -0.41 10.63 -9.73
C TYR A 32 -1.24 11.86 -10.06
N LEU A 33 -1.23 12.87 -9.20
CA LEU A 33 -1.93 14.14 -9.47
C LEU A 33 -1.37 14.84 -10.71
N ALA A 34 -0.04 14.84 -10.89
CA ALA A 34 0.63 15.44 -12.05
C ALA A 34 0.32 14.71 -13.37
N CYS A 35 0.12 13.39 -13.32
CA CYS A 35 -0.35 12.60 -14.46
C CYS A 35 -1.83 12.84 -14.82
N GLY A 36 -2.53 13.72 -14.09
CA GLY A 36 -3.93 14.06 -14.35
C GLY A 36 -4.93 13.12 -13.69
N ILE A 37 -4.50 12.37 -12.67
CA ILE A 37 -5.42 11.57 -11.85
C ILE A 37 -6.24 12.53 -10.98
N ASP A 38 -7.53 12.59 -11.27
CA ASP A 38 -8.47 13.45 -10.56
C ASP A 38 -8.97 12.76 -9.27
N PRO A 39 -8.65 13.29 -8.07
CA PRO A 39 -9.07 12.72 -6.79
C PRO A 39 -10.58 12.80 -6.56
N THR A 40 -11.32 13.57 -7.37
CA THR A 40 -12.79 13.60 -7.30
C THR A 40 -13.44 12.43 -8.05
N LYS A 41 -12.71 11.81 -8.99
CA LYS A 41 -13.15 10.63 -9.77
C LYS A 41 -12.44 9.34 -9.37
N SER A 42 -11.36 9.46 -8.59
CA SER A 42 -10.54 8.35 -8.14
C SER A 42 -10.25 8.46 -6.65
N THR A 43 -10.27 7.33 -5.96
CA THR A 43 -9.98 7.26 -4.54
C THR A 43 -8.54 6.85 -4.37
N ILE A 44 -7.70 7.80 -3.97
CA ILE A 44 -6.31 7.56 -3.60
C ILE A 44 -6.27 7.35 -2.08
N PHE A 45 -5.69 6.26 -1.62
CA PHE A 45 -5.57 5.96 -0.19
C PHE A 45 -4.25 5.27 0.12
N ILE A 46 -3.81 5.40 1.36
CA ILE A 46 -2.55 4.82 1.86
C ILE A 46 -2.88 3.53 2.59
N GLN A 47 -2.16 2.45 2.27
CA GLN A 47 -2.44 1.12 2.84
C GLN A 47 -2.37 1.11 4.37
N SER A 48 -1.36 1.73 4.99
CA SER A 48 -1.23 1.78 6.46
C SER A 48 -2.32 2.56 7.17
N GLN A 49 -3.02 3.47 6.49
CA GLN A 49 -4.09 4.27 7.09
C GLN A 49 -5.42 3.52 7.17
N ILE A 50 -5.53 2.34 6.55
CA ILE A 50 -6.74 1.51 6.57
C ILE A 50 -6.41 0.20 7.32
N PRO A 51 -6.48 0.20 8.66
CA PRO A 51 -6.12 -0.97 9.48
C PRO A 51 -6.96 -2.21 9.16
N GLU A 52 -8.19 -2.03 8.65
CA GLU A 52 -9.09 -3.10 8.22
C GLU A 52 -8.48 -3.96 7.11
N LEU A 53 -7.62 -3.39 6.26
CA LEU A 53 -6.89 -4.16 5.24
C LEU A 53 -5.90 -5.13 5.88
N CYS A 54 -5.24 -4.72 6.96
CA CYS A 54 -4.30 -5.56 7.70
C CYS A 54 -5.04 -6.71 8.41
N GLU A 55 -6.17 -6.40 9.05
CA GLU A 55 -7.01 -7.42 9.70
C GLU A 55 -7.55 -8.44 8.69
N LEU A 56 -8.04 -8.00 7.54
CA LEU A 56 -8.52 -8.90 6.49
C LEU A 56 -7.41 -9.79 5.93
N ALA A 57 -6.22 -9.23 5.69
CA ALA A 57 -5.04 -10.00 5.28
C ALA A 57 -4.68 -11.07 6.32
N PHE A 58 -4.77 -10.74 7.61
CA PHE A 58 -4.54 -11.70 8.69
C PHE A 58 -5.54 -12.87 8.65
N TYR A 59 -6.82 -12.61 8.41
CA TYR A 59 -7.80 -13.69 8.23
C TYR A 59 -7.50 -14.53 6.97
N TYR A 60 -7.12 -13.90 5.86
CA TYR A 60 -6.76 -14.60 4.63
C TYR A 60 -5.54 -15.51 4.78
N MET A 61 -4.58 -15.15 5.64
CA MET A 61 -3.44 -16.03 5.95
C MET A 61 -3.86 -17.38 6.55
N ASN A 62 -5.01 -17.46 7.22
CA ASN A 62 -5.55 -18.72 7.75
C ASN A 62 -6.22 -19.58 6.66
N LEU A 63 -6.52 -19.01 5.49
CA LEU A 63 -7.19 -19.69 4.38
C LEU A 63 -6.22 -20.19 3.30
N VAL A 64 -4.94 -19.83 3.40
CA VAL A 64 -3.88 -20.23 2.47
C VAL A 64 -2.84 -21.07 3.20
N THR A 65 -2.32 -22.10 2.54
CA THR A 65 -1.25 -22.94 3.11
C THR A 65 0.13 -22.39 2.76
N VAL A 66 1.11 -22.62 3.63
CA VAL A 66 2.51 -22.25 3.38
C VAL A 66 3.04 -22.84 2.07
N SER A 67 2.66 -24.10 1.77
CA SER A 67 3.04 -24.76 0.52
C SER A 67 2.51 -24.06 -0.74
N ARG A 68 1.42 -23.30 -0.64
CA ARG A 68 0.86 -22.51 -1.76
C ARG A 68 1.49 -21.13 -1.87
N LEU A 69 1.98 -20.56 -0.77
CA LEU A 69 2.73 -19.30 -0.76
C LEU A 69 4.17 -19.44 -1.29
N GLN A 70 4.75 -20.64 -1.21
CA GLN A 70 6.13 -20.91 -1.65
C GLN A 70 6.25 -21.35 -3.12
N ARG A 71 5.14 -21.46 -3.87
CA ARG A 71 5.12 -21.81 -5.30
C ARG A 71 5.06 -20.56 -6.15
#